data_AF-X1B3K0-F1
#
_entry.id   AF-X1B3K0-F1
#
_cell.length_a   1.000
_cell.length_b   1.000
_cell.length_c   1.000
_cell.angle_alpha   90.00
_cell.angle_beta   90.00
_cell.angle_gamma   90.00
#
_symmetry.space_group_name_H-M   'P 1'
#
loop_
_entity.id
_entity.type
_entity.pdbx_description
1 polymer ?
#
loop_
_entity_poly.entity_id
_entity_poly.type
_entity_poly.pdbx_seq_one_letter_code
_entity_poly.pdbx_strand_id
1 'polypeptide(L)'
;MNDSSEIVNNAVNIMVENIKKSLNGGLLSPSSLVPILVNLMKIIEGFPQLKGVQKKDVILKAFKNFVAQNLSEGEKQNIEPLIDLTLPTLIDTLVSVDKREMQIKIKKLFSKCCF
;
A
#
# COMPACT_ATOMS: atom_id res chain seq x y z
N MET A 1 4.83 19.91 16.16
CA MET A 1 5.52 18.96 15.27
C MET A 1 5.31 17.48 15.66
N ASN A 2 4.50 17.15 16.67
CA ASN A 2 4.32 15.76 17.14
C ASN A 2 3.20 14.98 16.41
N ASP A 3 2.08 15.64 16.08
CA ASP A 3 0.86 14.96 15.60
C ASP A 3 1.03 14.19 14.28
N SER A 4 1.80 14.72 13.32
CA SER A 4 2.00 14.03 12.03
C SER A 4 2.85 12.76 12.17
N SER A 5 3.82 12.73 13.09
CA SER A 5 4.62 11.54 13.33
C SER A 5 3.82 10.45 14.04
N GLU A 6 2.92 10.84 14.95
CA GLU A 6 2.04 9.92 15.66
C GLU A 6 1.04 9.26 14.71
N ILE A 7 0.39 10.04 13.83
CA ILE A 7 -0.53 9.52 12.81
C ILE A 7 0.17 8.52 11.89
N VAL A 8 1.37 8.86 11.41
CA VAL A 8 2.18 7.98 10.56
C VAL A 8 2.51 6.68 11.28
N ASN A 9 2.96 6.74 12.52
CA ASN A 9 3.31 5.55 13.28
C ASN A 9 2.08 4.66 13.57
N ASN A 10 0.94 5.27 13.91
CA ASN A 10 -0.31 4.54 14.09
C ASN A 10 -0.74 3.83 12.79
N ALA A 11 -0.71 4.54 11.66
CA ALA A 11 -1.03 3.97 10.36
C ALA A 11 -0.11 2.80 10.01
N VAL A 12 1.20 2.95 10.21
CA VAL A 12 2.19 1.88 10.01
C VAL A 12 1.88 0.66 10.88
N ASN A 13 1.59 0.84 12.17
CA ASN A 13 1.30 -0.25 13.08
C ASN A 13 0.04 -1.01 12.66
N ILE A 14 -1.04 -0.29 12.32
CA ILE A 14 -2.29 -0.89 11.82
C ILE A 14 -2.02 -1.71 10.56
N MET A 15 -1.19 -1.21 9.65
CA MET A 15 -0.84 -1.92 8.42
C MET A 15 0.00 -3.17 8.68
N VAL A 16 1.00 -3.10 9.56
CA VAL A 16 1.82 -4.27 9.93
C VAL A 16 0.93 -5.39 10.47
N GLU A 17 -0.02 -5.07 11.34
CA GLU A 17 -0.98 -6.06 11.86
C GLU A 17 -1.90 -6.62 10.77
N ASN A 18 -2.30 -5.80 9.80
CA ASN A 18 -3.05 -6.28 8.63
C ASN A 18 -2.23 -7.22 7.75
N ILE A 19 -0.94 -6.92 7.51
CA ILE A 19 -0.04 -7.81 6.75
C ILE A 19 0.04 -9.18 7.45
N LYS A 20 0.29 -9.20 8.76
CA LYS A 20 0.32 -10.43 9.56
C LYS A 20 -0.97 -11.24 9.43
N LYS A 21 -2.12 -10.58 9.60
CA LYS A 21 -3.44 -11.22 9.50
C LYS A 21 -3.70 -11.77 8.10
N SER A 22 -3.35 -11.04 7.06
CA SER A 22 -3.54 -11.48 5.68
C SER A 22 -2.65 -12.65 5.29
N LEU A 23 -1.46 -12.77 5.90
CA LEU A 23 -0.57 -13.91 5.67
C LEU A 23 -1.01 -15.16 6.44
N ASN A 24 -1.62 -15.01 7.62
CA ASN A 24 -2.09 -16.13 8.45
C ASN A 24 -1.03 -17.24 8.65
N GLY A 25 0.22 -16.86 8.90
CA GLY A 25 1.37 -17.77 9.00
C GLY A 25 1.98 -18.21 7.67
N GLY A 26 1.45 -17.76 6.54
CA GLY A 26 2.00 -17.97 5.20
C GLY A 26 3.16 -17.03 4.85
N LEU A 27 3.83 -17.33 3.75
CA LEU A 27 4.98 -16.57 3.26
C LEU A 27 4.55 -15.34 2.46
N LEU A 28 5.30 -14.25 2.63
CA LEU A 28 5.20 -13.11 1.73
C LEU A 28 5.80 -13.49 0.38
N SER A 29 5.02 -13.38 -0.68
CA SER A 29 5.39 -13.77 -2.04
C SER A 29 4.71 -12.85 -3.04
N PRO A 30 5.08 -12.86 -4.33
CA PRO A 30 4.42 -12.02 -5.33
C PRO A 30 2.90 -12.24 -5.41
N SER A 31 2.42 -13.47 -5.18
CA SER A 31 0.99 -13.79 -5.23
C SER A 31 0.21 -13.30 -4.00
N SER A 32 0.83 -13.28 -2.81
CA SER A 32 0.22 -12.70 -1.61
C SER A 32 0.40 -11.18 -1.52
N LEU A 33 1.42 -10.63 -2.18
CA LEU A 33 1.74 -9.20 -2.14
C LEU A 33 0.63 -8.31 -2.71
N VAL A 34 0.13 -8.63 -3.90
CA VAL A 34 -0.90 -7.84 -4.59
C VAL A 34 -2.19 -7.69 -3.76
N PRO A 35 -2.84 -8.78 -3.28
CA PRO A 35 -4.06 -8.65 -2.49
C PRO A 35 -3.83 -7.93 -1.15
N ILE A 36 -2.69 -8.15 -0.50
CA ILE A 36 -2.31 -7.42 0.73
C ILE A 36 -2.18 -5.93 0.42
N LEU A 37 -1.44 -5.57 -0.63
CA LEU A 37 -1.23 -4.18 -1.04
C LEU A 37 -2.56 -3.48 -1.32
N VAL A 38 -3.47 -4.10 -2.08
CA VAL A 38 -4.80 -3.53 -2.36
C VAL A 38 -5.58 -3.29 -1.05
N ASN A 39 -5.48 -4.20 -0.08
CA ASN A 39 -6.09 -4.00 1.24
C ASN A 39 -5.46 -2.82 1.99
N LEU A 40 -4.12 -2.72 2.02
CA LEU A 40 -3.43 -1.59 2.67
C LEU A 40 -3.75 -0.25 2.00
N MET A 41 -3.89 -0.23 0.67
CA MET A 41 -4.35 0.95 -0.07
C MET A 41 -5.76 1.38 0.34
N LYS A 42 -6.67 0.45 0.64
CA LYS A 42 -7.99 0.80 1.18
C LYS A 42 -7.91 1.35 2.61
N ILE A 43 -7.06 0.75 3.44
CA ILE A 43 -6.87 1.18 4.84
C ILE A 43 -6.29 2.60 4.88
N ILE A 44 -5.30 2.92 4.04
CA ILE A 44 -4.63 4.22 4.06
C ILE A 44 -5.54 5.37 3.61
N GLU A 45 -6.57 5.08 2.82
CA GLU A 45 -7.59 6.07 2.46
C GLU A 45 -8.40 6.55 3.68
N GLY A 46 -8.46 5.77 4.76
CA GLY A 46 -9.05 6.17 6.04
C GLY A 46 -8.26 7.25 6.81
N PHE A 47 -7.08 7.65 6.32
CA PHE A 47 -6.22 8.68 6.91
C PHE A 47 -6.24 9.95 6.05
N PRO A 48 -7.27 10.81 6.17
CA PRO A 48 -7.45 11.99 5.31
C PRO A 48 -6.36 13.05 5.51
N GLN A 49 -5.61 12.98 6.61
CA GLN A 49 -4.50 13.90 6.91
C GLN A 49 -3.26 13.61 6.06
N LEU A 50 -3.19 12.43 5.42
CA LEU A 50 -2.05 12.01 4.61
C LEU A 50 -2.30 12.31 3.13
N LYS A 51 -1.31 12.93 2.48
CA LYS A 51 -1.30 13.17 1.03
C LYS A 51 -0.84 11.93 0.27
N GLY A 52 -1.12 11.85 -1.04
CA GLY A 52 -0.82 10.67 -1.86
C GLY A 52 0.62 10.14 -1.75
N VAL A 53 1.63 11.02 -1.72
CA VAL A 53 3.04 10.62 -1.52
C VAL A 53 3.26 10.04 -0.12
N GLN A 54 2.72 10.69 0.93
CA GLN A 54 2.83 10.20 2.30
C GLN A 54 2.12 8.86 2.50
N LYS A 55 0.98 8.64 1.83
CA LYS A 55 0.26 7.36 1.85
C LYS A 55 1.10 6.23 1.27
N LYS A 56 1.77 6.48 0.13
CA LYS A 56 2.73 5.53 -0.47
C LYS A 56 3.88 5.22 0.50
N ASP A 57 4.49 6.25 1.09
CA ASP A 57 5.60 6.07 2.02
C ASP A 57 5.20 5.27 3.27
N VAL A 58 3.99 5.49 3.79
CA VAL A 58 3.44 4.73 4.92
C VAL A 58 3.27 3.25 4.57
N ILE A 59 2.74 2.93 3.38
CA ILE A 59 2.61 1.54 2.93
C ILE A 59 4.00 0.88 2.81
N LEU A 60 4.96 1.55 2.18
CA LEU A 60 6.33 1.04 2.05
C LEU A 60 6.97 0.81 3.42
N LYS A 61 6.82 1.77 4.34
CA LYS A 61 7.32 1.67 5.71
C LYS A 61 6.68 0.51 6.47
N ALA A 62 5.39 0.24 6.26
CA ALA A 62 4.71 -0.90 6.89
C ALA A 62 5.29 -2.24 6.42
N PHE A 63 5.52 -2.42 5.12
CA PHE A 63 6.16 -3.64 4.62
C PHE A 63 7.60 -3.79 5.12
N LYS A 64 8.39 -2.71 5.11
CA LYS A 64 9.75 -2.72 5.66
C LYS A 64 9.78 -3.07 7.15
N ASN A 65 8.88 -2.49 7.94
CA ASN A 65 8.74 -2.82 9.36
C ASN A 65 8.31 -4.27 9.57
N PHE A 66 7.38 -4.77 8.76
CA PHE A 66 6.97 -6.17 8.82
C PHE A 66 8.17 -7.10 8.57
N VAL A 67 8.91 -6.89 7.48
CA VAL A 67 10.11 -7.68 7.13
C VAL A 67 11.16 -7.61 8.23
N ALA A 68 11.49 -6.41 8.71
CA ALA A 68 12.52 -6.21 9.73
C ALA A 68 12.19 -6.90 11.06
N GLN A 69 10.91 -6.93 11.46
CA GLN A 69 10.47 -7.42 12.77
C GLN A 69 10.04 -8.88 12.78
N ASN A 70 9.64 -9.45 11.64
CA ASN A 70 8.96 -10.76 11.62
C ASN A 70 9.68 -11.82 10.79
N LEU A 71 10.70 -11.46 10.00
CA LEU A 71 11.45 -12.40 9.18
C LEU A 71 12.87 -12.59 9.72
N SER A 72 13.40 -13.79 9.59
CA SER A 72 14.80 -14.09 9.86
C SER A 72 15.72 -13.46 8.81
N GLU A 73 17.01 -13.33 9.10
CA GLU A 73 17.96 -12.67 8.19
C GLU A 73 18.04 -13.35 6.81
N GLY A 74 17.96 -14.69 6.77
CA GLY A 74 17.91 -15.44 5.51
C GLY A 74 16.62 -15.20 4.71
N GLU A 75 15.49 -14.99 5.38
CA GLU A 75 14.22 -14.66 4.72
C GLU A 75 14.22 -13.21 4.21
N LYS A 76 14.78 -12.27 4.98
CA LYS A 76 14.91 -10.86 4.57
C LYS A 76 15.64 -10.71 3.25
N GLN A 77 16.78 -11.37 3.07
CA GLN A 77 17.57 -11.30 1.84
C GLN A 77 16.77 -11.67 0.58
N ASN A 78 15.78 -12.55 0.71
CA ASN A 78 14.93 -12.97 -0.40
C ASN A 78 13.74 -12.01 -0.65
N ILE A 79 13.29 -11.31 0.39
CA ILE A 79 12.08 -10.48 0.36
C ILE A 79 12.38 -9.00 0.18
N GLU A 80 13.51 -8.50 0.68
CA GLU A 80 13.92 -7.10 0.55
C GLU A 80 13.93 -6.62 -0.90
N PRO A 81 14.47 -7.36 -1.89
CA PRO A 81 14.39 -6.94 -3.30
C PRO A 81 12.95 -6.80 -3.81
N LEU A 82 12.05 -7.67 -3.35
CA LEU A 82 10.63 -7.59 -3.69
C LEU A 82 10.00 -6.31 -3.11
N ILE A 83 10.36 -5.93 -1.88
CA ILE A 83 9.85 -4.73 -1.22
C ILE A 83 10.47 -3.44 -1.79
N ASP A 84 11.75 -3.45 -2.12
CA ASP A 84 12.45 -2.22 -2.54
C ASP A 84 12.28 -1.93 -4.03
N LEU A 85 12.15 -2.95 -4.88
CA LEU A 85 12.09 -2.77 -6.34
C LEU A 85 10.68 -2.93 -6.89
N THR A 86 9.96 -3.96 -6.44
CA THR A 86 8.66 -4.34 -7.04
C THR A 86 7.51 -3.55 -6.42
N LEU A 87 7.47 -3.48 -5.09
CA LEU A 87 6.34 -2.87 -4.38
C LEU A 87 6.10 -1.38 -4.74
N PRO A 88 7.12 -0.50 -4.87
CA PRO A 88 6.87 0.90 -5.26
C PRO A 88 6.22 0.99 -6.65
N THR A 89 6.72 0.20 -7.59
CA THR A 89 6.21 0.13 -8.97
C THR A 89 4.77 -0.39 -9.01
N LEU A 90 4.45 -1.40 -8.19
CA LEU A 90 3.10 -1.93 -8.05
C LEU A 90 2.13 -0.88 -7.48
N ILE A 91 2.53 -0.13 -6.44
CA ILE A 91 1.72 0.96 -5.88
C ILE A 91 1.41 1.99 -6.97
N ASP A 92 2.43 2.46 -7.68
CA ASP A 92 2.27 3.46 -8.73
C ASP A 92 1.37 2.95 -9.87
N THR A 93 1.53 1.67 -10.23
CA THR A 93 0.68 1.02 -11.25
C THR A 93 -0.78 1.00 -10.81
N LEU A 94 -1.08 0.53 -9.59
CA LEU A 94 -2.45 0.49 -9.07
C LEU A 94 -3.07 1.88 -8.96
N VAL A 95 -2.30 2.88 -8.49
CA VAL A 95 -2.75 4.28 -8.47
C VAL A 95 -3.01 4.81 -9.89
N SER A 96 -2.18 4.43 -10.87
CA SER A 96 -2.39 4.84 -12.25
C SER A 96 -3.65 4.22 -12.86
N VAL A 97 -3.94 2.95 -12.52
CA VAL A 97 -5.16 2.24 -12.94
C VAL A 97 -6.38 2.93 -12.35
N ASP A 98 -6.40 3.17 -11.03
CA ASP A 98 -7.49 3.87 -10.36
C ASP A 98 -7.76 5.26 -10.96
N LYS A 99 -6.70 6.04 -11.20
CA LYS A 99 -6.79 7.34 -11.88
C LYS A 99 -7.35 7.23 -13.30
N ARG A 100 -6.93 6.22 -14.07
CA ARG A 100 -7.44 6.00 -15.44
C ARG A 100 -8.91 5.59 -15.42
N GLU A 101 -9.33 4.75 -14.48
CA GLU A 101 -10.75 4.41 -14.31
C GLU A 101 -11.60 5.65 -13.98
N MET A 102 -11.11 6.52 -13.11
CA MET A 102 -11.75 7.80 -12.82
C MET A 102 -11.88 8.67 -14.08
N GLN A 103 -10.82 8.80 -14.87
CA GLN A 103 -10.85 9.56 -16.13
C GLN A 103 -11.85 8.98 -17.15
N ILE A 104 -11.94 7.66 -17.26
CA ILE A 104 -12.92 6.99 -18.15
C ILE A 104 -14.35 7.31 -17.70
N LYS A 105 -14.63 7.25 -16.39
CA LYS A 105 -15.95 7.56 -15.82
C LYS A 105 -16.34 9.02 -16.07
N ILE A 106 -15.41 9.96 -15.87
CA ILE A 106 -15.60 11.38 -16.16
C ILE A 106 -15.95 11.59 -17.63
N LYS A 107 -15.17 11.04 -18.56
CA LYS A 107 -15.45 11.15 -20.01
C LYS A 107 -16.82 10.61 -20.39
N LYS A 108 -17.25 9.49 -19.80
CA LYS A 108 -18.60 8.90 -20.04
C LYS A 108 -19.74 9.75 -19.50
N LEU A 109 -19.53 10.50 -18.41
CA LEU A 109 -20.54 11.41 -17.86
C LEU A 109 -20.70 12.65 -18.74
N PHE A 110 -19.59 13.24 -19.18
CA PHE A 110 -19.61 14.40 -20.07
C PHE A 110 -20.08 14.07 -21.51
N SER A 111 -19.94 12.83 -21.97
CA SER A 111 -20.48 12.40 -23.27
C SER A 111 -22.00 12.16 -23.28
N LYS A 112 -22.69 12.24 -22.13
CA LYS A 112 -24.15 12.05 -22.03
C LYS A 112 -24.95 13.36 -21.92
N CYS A 113 -24.31 14.53 -22.02
CA CYS A 113 -24.99 15.84 -22.00
C CYS A 113 -25.04 16.54 -23.38
N CYS A 114 -24.97 15.79 -24.47
CA CYS A 114 -25.26 16.30 -25.82
C CYS A 114 -26.21 15.35 -26.54
N PHE A 115 -27.50 15.45 -26.23
CA PHE A 115 -28.64 15.50 -27.17
C PHE A 115 -29.92 15.80 -26.38
#